data_AF-A0A2G2YKE0-F1
#
_entry.id   AF-A0A2G2YKE0-F1
#
_cell.length_a   1.000
_cell.length_b   1.000
_cell.length_c   1.000
_cell.angle_alpha   90.00
_cell.angle_beta   90.00
_cell.angle_gamma   90.00
#
_symmetry.space_group_name_H-M   'P 1'
#
loop_
_entity.id
_entity.type
_entity.pdbx_description
1 polymer ?
#
loop_
_entity_poly.entity_id
_entity_poly.type
_entity_poly.pdbx_seq_one_letter_code
_entity_poly.pdbx_strand_id
1 'polypeptide(L)'
;MSEFAPICIYLVISPLVSLIPLGLPFLFSSNSSTYPEKLSAYECGFDPSGDARSRFENRLLSLAKESEASKVSLACTSPFCLPTNKSNR
;
A
#
# COMPACT_ATOMS: atom_id res chain seq x y z
N MET A 1 16.23 24.29 -3.26
CA MET A 1 15.76 23.34 -4.32
C MET A 1 16.52 22.02 -4.29
N SER A 2 17.75 21.97 -3.78
CA SER A 2 18.55 20.74 -3.57
C SER A 2 18.02 19.80 -2.48
N GLU A 3 17.20 20.29 -1.56
CA GLU A 3 16.66 19.55 -0.40
C GLU A 3 15.76 18.35 -0.79
N PHE A 4 15.17 18.35 -1.99
CA PHE A 4 14.29 17.28 -2.47
C PHE A 4 15.01 16.19 -3.27
N ALA A 5 16.27 16.41 -3.65
CA ALA A 5 17.09 15.42 -4.33
C ALA A 5 17.18 14.07 -3.58
N PRO A 6 17.42 14.02 -2.25
CA PRO A 6 17.47 12.75 -1.53
C PRO A 6 16.13 12.02 -1.49
N ILE A 7 15.01 12.75 -1.48
CA ILE A 7 13.65 12.17 -1.49
C ILE A 7 13.36 11.48 -2.82
N CYS A 8 13.71 12.10 -3.95
CA CYS A 8 13.57 11.48 -5.26
C CYS A 8 14.41 10.22 -5.40
N ILE A 9 15.63 10.23 -4.86
CA ILE A 9 16.53 9.06 -4.87
C ILE A 9 15.93 7.91 -4.05
N TYR A 10 15.38 8.20 -2.87
CA TYR A 10 14.73 7.19 -2.03
C TYR A 10 13.50 6.56 -2.70
N LEU A 11 12.69 7.37 -3.40
CA LEU A 11 11.54 6.88 -4.16
C LEU A 11 11.91 5.92 -5.29
N VAL A 12 13.13 6.01 -5.83
CA VAL A 12 13.62 5.07 -6.85
C VAL A 12 14.25 3.83 -6.23
N ILE A 13 15.02 3.98 -5.15
CA ILE A 13 15.71 2.86 -4.50
C ILE A 13 14.74 1.93 -3.77
N SER A 14 13.72 2.48 -3.10
CA SER A 14 12.73 1.71 -2.34
C SER A 14 12.03 0.61 -3.18
N PRO A 15 11.42 0.90 -4.35
CA PRO A 15 10.82 -0.14 -5.17
C PRO A 15 11.87 -1.11 -5.71
N LEU A 16 13.07 -0.63 -6.07
CA LEU A 16 14.17 -1.47 -6.54
C LEU A 16 14.54 -2.54 -5.51
N VAL A 17 14.68 -2.14 -4.25
CA VAL A 17 15.00 -3.07 -3.15
C VAL A 17 13.84 -4.01 -2.87
N SER A 18 12.58 -3.57 -2.97
CA SER A 18 11.42 -4.45 -2.79
C SER A 18 11.24 -5.48 -3.92
N LEU A 19 11.68 -5.15 -5.13
CA LEU A 19 11.60 -6.04 -6.29
C LEU A 19 12.58 -7.22 -6.19
N ILE A 20 13.69 -7.07 -5.46
CA ILE A 20 14.69 -8.12 -5.28
C ILE A 20 14.09 -9.36 -4.60
N PRO A 21 13.50 -9.29 -3.39
CA PRO A 21 12.89 -10.47 -2.75
C PRO A 21 11.60 -10.94 -3.42
N LEU A 22 10.97 -10.14 -4.29
CA LEU A 22 9.85 -10.58 -5.13
C LEU A 22 10.33 -11.36 -6.36
N GLY A 23 11.42 -10.93 -6.98
CA GLY A 23 11.99 -11.53 -8.20
C GLY A 23 12.88 -12.74 -7.93
N LEU A 24 13.63 -12.77 -6.83
CA LEU A 24 14.46 -13.91 -6.42
C LEU A 24 13.66 -15.23 -6.37
N PRO A 25 12.55 -15.33 -5.63
CA PRO A 25 11.79 -16.58 -5.58
C PRO A 25 11.17 -16.90 -6.94
N PHE A 26 10.86 -15.91 -7.79
CA PHE A 26 10.36 -16.19 -9.13
C PHE A 26 11.43 -16.81 -10.05
N LEU A 27 12.68 -16.34 -9.98
CA LEU A 27 13.79 -16.86 -10.78
C LEU A 27 14.36 -18.18 -10.25
N PHE A 28 14.36 -18.37 -8.93
CA PHE A 28 14.86 -19.57 -8.27
C PHE A 28 13.79 -20.64 -8.03
N SER A 29 12.49 -20.31 -8.12
CA SER A 29 11.43 -21.32 -8.03
C SER A 29 11.42 -22.16 -9.31
N SER A 30 11.93 -23.38 -9.17
CA SER A 30 11.87 -24.39 -10.22
C SER A 30 10.41 -24.78 -10.48
N ASN A 31 9.88 -24.32 -11.62
CA ASN A 31 8.64 -24.74 -12.27
C ASN A 31 7.49 -25.18 -11.32
N SER A 32 6.76 -24.20 -10.80
CA SER A 32 5.51 -24.37 -10.05
C SER A 32 4.38 -25.02 -10.85
N SER A 33 4.52 -25.18 -12.16
CA SER A 33 3.57 -25.85 -13.07
C SER A 33 3.47 -27.37 -12.89
N THR A 34 4.30 -27.98 -12.04
CA THR A 34 4.35 -29.45 -11.89
C THR A 34 3.13 -30.03 -11.15
N TYR A 35 2.35 -29.20 -10.45
CA TYR A 35 1.22 -29.62 -9.61
C TYR A 35 0.03 -28.65 -9.73
N PRO A 36 -0.90 -28.84 -10.70
CA PRO A 36 -2.03 -27.95 -10.95
C PRO A 36 -3.04 -27.92 -9.79
N GLU A 37 -3.04 -28.92 -8.90
CA GLU A 37 -3.89 -28.94 -7.71
C GLU A 37 -3.50 -27.91 -6.65
N LYS A 38 -2.31 -27.31 -6.75
CA LYS A 38 -1.86 -26.22 -5.87
C LYS A 38 -2.31 -24.82 -6.35
N LEU A 39 -2.89 -24.73 -7.54
CA LEU A 39 -3.36 -23.50 -8.16
C LEU A 39 -4.88 -23.31 -8.05
N SER A 40 -5.62 -24.32 -7.61
CA SER A 40 -7.05 -24.20 -7.30
C SER A 40 -7.27 -23.43 -5.99
N ALA A 41 -8.36 -22.65 -5.92
CA ALA A 41 -8.73 -21.94 -4.71
C ALA A 41 -8.83 -22.90 -3.51
N TYR A 42 -8.23 -22.52 -2.37
CA TYR A 42 -8.22 -23.36 -1.18
C TYR A 42 -9.58 -23.27 -0.46
N GLU A 43 -10.44 -24.27 -0.67
CA GLU A 43 -11.70 -24.45 0.07
C GLU A 43 -11.78 -25.83 0.75
N CYS A 44 -10.67 -26.28 1.36
CA CYS A 44 -10.69 -27.49 2.21
C CYS A 44 -11.32 -28.73 1.51
N GLY A 45 -11.08 -28.90 0.20
CA GLY A 45 -11.62 -30.02 -0.60
C GLY A 45 -13.06 -29.83 -1.12
N PHE A 46 -13.65 -28.64 -0.99
CA PHE A 46 -14.93 -28.26 -1.59
C PHE A 46 -14.72 -27.44 -2.88
N ASP A 47 -15.66 -27.51 -3.83
CA ASP A 47 -15.64 -26.66 -5.04
C ASP A 47 -15.85 -25.19 -4.63
N PRO A 48 -15.09 -24.22 -5.19
CA PRO A 48 -15.15 -22.83 -4.80
C PRO A 48 -16.57 -22.27 -4.87
N SER A 49 -17.16 -22.09 -3.70
CA SER A 49 -18.60 -21.81 -3.56
C SER A 49 -18.85 -20.31 -3.45
N GLY A 50 -18.83 -19.61 -4.60
CA GLY A 50 -19.46 -18.29 -4.69
C GLY A 50 -18.86 -17.34 -5.73
N ASP A 51 -19.74 -16.59 -6.38
CA ASP A 51 -19.40 -15.45 -7.24
C ASP A 51 -18.42 -14.51 -6.51
N ALA A 52 -17.23 -14.31 -7.09
CA ALA A 52 -16.17 -13.44 -6.55
C ALA A 52 -16.58 -11.96 -6.42
N ARG A 53 -17.78 -11.60 -6.90
CA ARG A 53 -18.40 -10.28 -6.73
C ARG A 53 -19.18 -10.21 -5.41
N SER A 54 -18.48 -10.38 -4.29
CA SER A 54 -18.99 -9.91 -3.00
C SER A 54 -19.21 -8.40 -3.08
N ARG A 55 -20.45 -7.94 -2.84
CA ARG A 55 -20.71 -6.51 -2.72
C ARG A 55 -20.05 -6.03 -1.44
N PHE A 56 -18.91 -5.37 -1.58
CA PHE A 56 -18.17 -4.78 -0.48
C PHE A 56 -19.11 -3.94 0.39
N GLU A 57 -19.18 -4.26 1.68
CA GLU A 57 -20.14 -3.63 2.58
C GLU A 57 -19.89 -2.11 2.67
N ASN A 58 -20.96 -1.31 2.71
CA ASN A 58 -20.90 0.16 2.79
C ASN A 58 -20.08 0.68 3.98
N ARG A 59 -19.83 -0.15 5.00
CA ARG A 59 -19.01 0.17 6.18
C ARG A 59 -17.54 0.37 5.84
N LEU A 60 -17.00 -0.41 4.90
CA LEU A 60 -15.60 -0.26 4.46
C LEU A 60 -15.42 1.07 3.70
N LEU A 61 -16.46 1.53 3.01
CA LEU A 61 -16.49 2.84 2.37
C LEU A 61 -16.51 3.99 3.39
N SER A 62 -17.28 3.88 4.48
CA SER A 62 -17.30 4.94 5.51
C SER A 62 -15.99 5.04 6.28
N LEU A 63 -15.38 3.90 6.63
CA LEU A 63 -14.08 3.86 7.30
C LEU A 63 -12.97 4.47 6.45
N ALA A 64 -12.98 4.24 5.13
CA ALA A 64 -12.00 4.83 4.22
C ALA A 64 -12.13 6.36 4.14
N LYS A 65 -13.38 6.89 4.05
CA LYS A 65 -13.62 8.34 4.03
C LYS A 65 -13.18 9.02 5.33
N GLU A 66 -13.41 8.38 6.46
CA GLU A 66 -13.00 8.90 7.77
C GLU A 66 -11.48 8.92 7.95
N SER A 67 -10.77 7.93 7.39
CA SER A 67 -9.30 7.91 7.37
C SER A 67 -8.72 9.11 6.59
N GLU A 68 -9.34 9.49 5.48
CA GLU A 68 -8.90 10.63 4.68
C GLU A 68 -9.16 11.97 5.40
N ALA A 69 -10.34 12.13 5.99
CA ALA A 69 -10.68 13.30 6.81
C ALA A 69 -9.74 13.44 8.02
N SER A 70 -9.39 12.33 8.66
CA SER A 70 -8.45 12.29 9.79
C SER A 70 -7.04 12.73 9.39
N LYS A 71 -6.54 12.29 8.22
CA LYS A 71 -5.25 12.75 7.68
C LYS A 71 -5.22 14.25 7.40
N VAL A 72 -6.30 14.80 6.85
CA VAL A 72 -6.42 16.26 6.59
C VAL A 72 -6.42 17.05 7.91
N SER A 73 -7.18 16.59 8.90
CA SER A 73 -7.21 17.23 10.23
C SER A 73 -5.84 17.17 10.93
N LEU A 74 -5.14 16.04 10.85
CA LEU A 74 -3.80 15.88 11.39
C LEU A 74 -2.78 16.79 10.69
N ALA A 75 -2.92 16.99 9.37
CA ALA A 75 -2.10 17.95 8.63
C ALA A 75 -2.35 19.40 9.07
N CYS A 76 -3.61 19.77 9.35
CA CYS A 76 -3.97 21.10 9.85
C CYS A 76 -3.57 21.34 11.32
N THR A 77 -3.52 20.28 12.13
CA THR A 77 -3.17 20.34 13.56
C THR A 77 -1.67 20.16 13.82
N SER A 78 -0.93 19.66 12.82
CA SER A 78 0.53 19.52 12.90
C SER A 78 1.18 20.88 13.18
N PRO A 79 2.05 21.00 14.21
CA PRO A 79 2.71 22.25 14.62
C PRO A 79 3.69 22.81 13.59
N PHE A 80 3.77 22.23 12.39
CA PHE A 80 4.48 22.78 11.23
C PHE A 80 3.74 23.97 10.56
N CYS A 81 2.61 24.40 11.12
CA CYS A 81 2.07 25.75 10.91
C CYS A 81 2.89 26.76 11.73
N LEU A 82 3.87 27.38 11.04
CA LEU A 82 4.77 28.42 11.54
C LEU A 82 4.07 29.45 12.46
N PRO A 83 4.60 29.78 13.65
CA PRO A 83 4.32 31.07 14.26
C PRO A 83 4.95 32.15 13.38
N THR A 84 4.14 32.93 12.65
CA THR A 84 4.62 34.16 12.02
C THR A 84 4.92 35.20 13.09
N ASN A 85 6.07 35.10 13.75
CA ASN A 85 6.61 36.22 14.53
C ASN A 85 7.53 37.06 13.64
N LYS A 86 6.93 37.97 12.88
CA LYS A 86 7.58 39.17 12.37
C LYS A 86 6.54 40.24 12.10
N SER A 87 6.16 40.97 13.15
CA SER A 87 5.54 42.30 13.01
C SER A 87 5.80 43.11 14.28
N ASN A 88 7.04 43.57 14.44
CA ASN A 88 7.31 44.85 15.10
C ASN A 88 8.64 45.40 14.57
N ARG A 89 8.53 46.16 13.48
CA ARG A 89 9.46 47.21 13.09
C ARG A 89 8.63 48.35 12.53
#